data_AF-A0A095ZS83-F1
#
_entry.id   AF-A0A095ZS83-F1
#
_cell.length_a   1.000
_cell.length_b   1.000
_cell.length_c   1.000
_cell.angle_alpha   90.00
_cell.angle_beta   90.00
_cell.angle_gamma   90.00
#
_symmetry.space_group_name_H-M   'P 1'
#
loop_
_entity.id
_entity.type
_entity.pdbx_description
1 polymer ?
#
loop_
_entity_poly.entity_id
_entity_poly.type
_entity_poly.pdbx_seq_one_letter_code
_entity_poly.pdbx_strand_id
1 'polypeptide(L)'
;MVVTIDEVCTYLGIDYMDSMIEDNIQRIIKTADYILKGAIGENYPTDDPRAKELTLIIVNDLYENRYAESNTLTGNTRRLVDDMSLQLRLELRRNKNG
;
A
#
# COMPACT_ATOMS: atom_id res chain seq x y z
N MET A 1 2.01 -11.84 -5.41
CA MET A 1 2.75 -10.65 -4.93
C MET A 1 2.89 -9.75 -6.13
N VAL A 2 2.42 -8.50 -6.05
CA VAL A 2 2.27 -7.65 -7.23
C VAL A 2 3.60 -6.97 -7.63
N VAL A 3 4.44 -6.66 -6.64
CA VAL A 3 5.82 -6.15 -6.81
C VAL A 3 6.76 -6.80 -5.78
N THR A 4 8.04 -6.94 -6.10
CA THR A 4 9.07 -7.45 -5.19
C THR A 4 9.68 -6.33 -4.34
N ILE A 5 10.43 -6.71 -3.30
CA ILE A 5 11.21 -5.76 -2.48
C ILE A 5 12.24 -5.02 -3.35
N ASP A 6 12.92 -5.73 -4.26
CA ASP A 6 13.93 -5.14 -5.15
C ASP A 6 13.31 -4.11 -6.12
N GLU A 7 12.13 -4.40 -6.67
CA GLU A 7 11.37 -3.45 -7.52
C GLU A 7 11.02 -2.19 -6.70
N VAL A 8 10.61 -2.36 -5.45
CA VAL A 8 10.32 -1.23 -4.54
C VAL A 8 11.58 -0.44 -4.20
N CYS A 9 12.68 -1.08 -3.81
CA CYS A 9 13.93 -0.41 -3.50
C CYS A 9 14.45 0.39 -4.70
N THR A 10 14.37 -0.18 -5.89
CA THR A 10 14.72 0.51 -7.14
C THR A 10 13.88 1.76 -7.34
N TYR A 11 12.56 1.65 -7.14
CA TYR A 11 11.63 2.78 -7.29
C TYR A 11 11.85 3.88 -6.24
N LEU A 12 12.14 3.51 -5.00
CA LEU A 12 12.39 4.43 -3.88
C LEU A 12 13.83 5.01 -3.88
N GLY A 13 14.72 4.52 -4.74
CA GLY A 13 16.13 4.92 -4.74
C GLY A 13 16.90 4.44 -3.50
N ILE A 14 16.49 3.31 -2.92
CA ILE A 14 17.15 2.69 -1.77
C ILE A 14 18.18 1.68 -2.28
N ASP A 15 19.46 1.92 -1.99
CA ASP A 15 20.60 1.10 -2.43
C ASP A 15 21.23 0.26 -1.30
N TYR A 16 20.62 0.29 -0.10
CA TYR A 16 21.04 -0.49 1.06
C TYR A 16 19.83 -1.18 1.70
N MET A 17 20.07 -2.32 2.34
CA MET A 17 19.02 -3.08 3.02
C MET A 17 19.45 -3.43 4.43
N ASP A 18 18.64 -3.04 5.41
CA ASP A 18 18.70 -3.55 6.77
C ASP A 18 17.35 -4.20 7.13
N SER A 19 17.30 -4.92 8.26
CA SER A 19 16.08 -5.62 8.68
C SER A 19 14.90 -4.70 8.92
N MET A 20 15.14 -3.46 9.36
CA MET A 20 14.07 -2.50 9.62
C MET A 20 13.46 -1.99 8.31
N ILE A 21 14.29 -1.70 7.30
CA ILE A 21 13.84 -1.31 5.96
C ILE A 21 13.08 -2.45 5.31
N GLU A 22 13.61 -3.67 5.39
CA GLU A 22 12.98 -4.87 4.84
C GLU A 22 11.58 -5.08 5.44
N ASP A 23 11.46 -5.08 6.77
CA ASP A 23 10.19 -5.24 7.49
C ASP A 23 9.17 -4.15 7.11
N ASN A 24 9.64 -2.91 6.97
CA ASN A 24 8.80 -1.79 6.57
C ASN A 24 8.29 -1.94 5.14
N ILE A 25 9.17 -2.28 4.19
CA ILE A 25 8.80 -2.49 2.79
C ILE A 25 7.84 -3.66 2.65
N GLN A 26 8.11 -4.80 3.30
CA GLN A 26 7.23 -5.97 3.28
C GLN A 26 5.83 -5.62 3.80
N ARG A 27 5.74 -4.89 4.93
CA ARG A 27 4.46 -4.44 5.48
C ARG A 27 3.72 -3.52 4.50
N ILE A 28 4.42 -2.58 3.87
CA ILE A 28 3.82 -1.60 2.96
C ILE A 28 3.35 -2.27 1.65
N ILE A 29 4.14 -3.18 1.06
CA ILE A 29 3.72 -3.97 -0.12
C ILE A 29 2.42 -4.72 0.18
N LYS A 30 2.34 -5.36 1.36
CA LYS A 30 1.13 -6.07 1.79
C LYS A 30 -0.05 -5.11 1.92
N THR A 31 0.13 -3.95 2.54
CA THR A 31 -0.93 -2.93 2.65
C THR A 31 -1.41 -2.45 1.28
N ALA A 32 -0.50 -2.18 0.35
CA ALA A 32 -0.83 -1.76 -1.00
C ALA A 32 -1.64 -2.82 -1.76
N ASP A 33 -1.29 -4.11 -1.62
CA ASP A 33 -2.06 -5.23 -2.18
C ASP A 33 -3.51 -5.24 -1.65
N TYR A 34 -3.72 -5.04 -0.34
CA TYR A 34 -5.07 -4.96 0.23
C TYR A 34 -5.85 -3.74 -0.26
N ILE A 35 -5.20 -2.58 -0.41
CA ILE A 35 -5.84 -1.38 -0.97
C ILE A 35 -6.36 -1.68 -2.39
N LEU A 36 -5.52 -2.28 -3.26
CA LEU A 36 -5.92 -2.62 -4.62
C LEU A 36 -7.02 -3.68 -4.65
N LYS A 37 -6.99 -4.67 -3.76
CA LYS A 37 -8.03 -5.69 -3.65
C LYS A 37 -9.41 -5.13 -3.31
N GLY A 38 -9.50 -4.16 -2.41
CA GLY A 38 -10.79 -3.53 -2.14
C GLY A 38 -11.22 -2.50 -3.18
N ALA A 39 -10.27 -1.85 -3.86
CA ALA A 39 -10.57 -0.88 -4.89
C ALA A 39 -10.99 -1.52 -6.23
N ILE A 40 -10.31 -2.60 -6.64
CA ILE A 40 -10.47 -3.23 -7.97
C ILE A 40 -11.15 -4.61 -7.85
N GLY A 41 -10.90 -5.32 -6.76
CA GLY A 41 -11.39 -6.68 -6.50
C GLY A 41 -10.26 -7.66 -6.19
N GLU A 42 -10.59 -8.76 -5.49
CA GLU A 42 -9.62 -9.77 -5.03
C GLU A 42 -8.79 -10.41 -6.17
N ASN A 43 -9.36 -10.47 -7.38
CA ASN A 43 -8.75 -11.09 -8.55
C ASN A 43 -8.20 -10.06 -9.55
N TYR A 44 -7.75 -8.89 -9.07
CA TYR A 44 -7.14 -7.89 -9.94
C TYR A 44 -5.88 -8.45 -10.63
N PRO A 45 -5.55 -7.99 -11.86
CA PRO A 45 -4.49 -8.59 -12.65
C PRO A 45 -3.10 -8.17 -12.13
N THR A 46 -2.48 -8.99 -11.29
CA THR A 46 -1.23 -8.63 -10.60
C THR A 46 -0.01 -8.48 -11.52
N ASP A 47 -0.04 -9.12 -12.68
CA ASP A 47 1.02 -9.03 -13.69
C ASP A 47 0.83 -7.85 -14.65
N ASP A 48 -0.30 -7.15 -14.57
CA ASP A 48 -0.55 -5.97 -15.40
C ASP A 48 0.41 -4.84 -14.97
N PRO A 49 1.13 -4.20 -15.91
CA PRO A 49 2.07 -3.13 -15.58
C PRO A 49 1.40 -1.97 -14.84
N ARG A 50 0.10 -1.72 -15.05
CA ARG A 50 -0.66 -0.69 -14.32
C ARG A 50 -0.86 -1.07 -12.86
N ALA A 51 -1.10 -2.35 -12.58
CA ALA A 51 -1.25 -2.84 -11.21
C ALA A 51 0.08 -2.73 -10.44
N LYS A 52 1.19 -3.03 -11.12
CA LYS A 52 2.54 -2.81 -10.58
C LYS A 52 2.80 -1.34 -10.27
N GLU A 53 2.56 -0.45 -11.23
CA GLU A 53 2.79 0.99 -11.06
C GLU A 53 1.92 1.59 -9.95
N LEU A 54 0.63 1.25 -9.90
CA LEU A 54 -0.25 1.67 -8.82
C LEU A 54 0.29 1.25 -7.45
N THR A 55 0.83 0.04 -7.36
CA THR A 55 1.43 -0.45 -6.12
C THR A 55 2.66 0.36 -5.74
N LEU A 56 3.56 0.64 -6.68
CA LEU A 56 4.76 1.45 -6.41
C LEU A 56 4.41 2.87 -5.95
N ILE A 57 3.39 3.50 -6.55
CA ILE A 57 2.89 4.82 -6.13
C ILE A 57 2.36 4.78 -4.69
N ILE A 58 1.53 3.78 -4.35
CA ILE A 58 1.00 3.61 -2.99
C ILE A 58 2.13 3.35 -2.00
N VAL A 59 3.07 2.48 -2.37
CA VAL A 59 4.24 2.14 -1.54
C VAL A 59 5.06 3.40 -1.25
N ASN A 60 5.32 4.23 -2.25
CA ASN A 60 6.03 5.49 -2.08
C ASN A 60 5.31 6.45 -1.14
N ASP A 61 4.00 6.66 -1.32
CA ASP A 61 3.24 7.55 -0.43
C ASP A 61 3.26 7.03 1.02
N LEU A 62 3.05 5.73 1.23
CA LEU A 62 3.09 5.13 2.56
C LEU A 62 4.50 5.14 3.18
N TYR A 63 5.54 4.94 2.37
CA TYR A 63 6.92 4.95 2.84
C TYR A 63 7.32 6.36 3.27
N GLU A 64 7.10 7.36 2.43
CA GLU A 64 7.45 8.76 2.73
C GLU A 64 6.70 9.30 3.96
N ASN A 65 5.43 8.91 4.12
CA ASN A 65 4.61 9.40 5.24
C ASN A 65 4.67 8.51 6.50
N ARG A 66 5.53 7.48 6.55
CA ARG A 66 5.57 6.52 7.69
C ARG A 66 5.93 7.16 9.03
N TYR A 67 6.59 8.31 9.02
CA TYR A 67 6.95 9.08 10.21
C TYR A 67 6.14 10.37 10.36
N ALA A 68 5.10 10.57 9.53
CA ALA A 68 4.28 11.76 9.62
C ALA A 68 3.55 11.79 10.97
N GLU A 69 3.77 12.86 11.73
CA GLU A 69 2.95 13.18 12.90
C GLU A 69 1.52 13.47 12.42
N SER A 70 0.51 13.15 13.23
CA SER A 70 -0.91 13.30 12.83
C SER A 70 -1.28 14.70 12.33
N ASN A 71 -0.50 15.72 12.74
CA ASN A 71 -0.70 17.12 12.38
C ASN A 71 0.10 17.56 11.14
N THR A 72 0.98 16.71 10.61
CA THR A 72 1.80 16.96 9.41
C THR A 72 1.42 16.08 8.22
N LEU A 73 0.43 15.19 8.38
CA LEU A 73 -0.11 14.38 7.28
C LEU A 73 -0.61 15.27 6.14
N THR A 74 -0.10 15.01 4.94
CA THR A 74 -0.56 15.70 3.74
C THR A 74 -2.04 15.39 3.47
N GLY A 75 -2.74 16.27 2.75
CA GLY A 75 -4.14 16.05 2.39
C GLY A 75 -4.38 14.74 1.63
N ASN A 76 -3.41 14.30 0.83
CA ASN A 76 -3.46 13.03 0.10
C ASN A 76 -3.36 11.84 1.06
N THR A 77 -2.42 11.87 2.01
CA THR A 77 -2.28 10.79 3.01
C THR A 77 -3.51 10.69 3.90
N ARG A 78 -4.12 11.82 4.29
CA ARG A 78 -5.38 11.80 5.05
C ARG A 78 -6.51 11.13 4.27
N ARG A 79 -6.65 11.47 2.98
CA ARG A 79 -7.63 10.83 2.10
C ARG A 79 -7.38 9.32 1.97
N LEU A 80 -6.12 8.90 1.83
CA LEU A 80 -5.74 7.50 1.80
C LEU A 80 -6.16 6.76 3.08
N VAL A 81 -5.95 7.37 4.26
CA VAL A 81 -6.40 6.82 5.56
C VAL A 81 -7.92 6.69 5.64
N ASP A 82 -8.66 7.70 5.18
CA ASP A 82 -10.12 7.66 5.15
C ASP A 82 -10.66 6.58 4.21
N ASP A 83 -10.07 6.46 3.01
CA ASP A 83 -10.44 5.47 2.00
C ASP A 83 -10.15 4.04 2.51
N MET A 84 -8.98 3.79 3.10
CA MET A 84 -8.66 2.51 3.75
C MET A 84 -9.63 2.17 4.88
N SER A 85 -9.96 3.15 5.72
CA SER A 85 -10.90 2.98 6.83
C SER A 85 -12.30 2.63 6.34
N LEU A 86 -12.75 3.24 5.25
CA LEU A 86 -14.02 2.94 4.62
C LEU A 86 -14.02 1.52 4.03
N GLN A 87 -12.97 1.15 3.32
CA GLN A 87 -12.82 -0.18 2.73
C GLN A 87 -12.95 -1.28 3.79
N LEU A 88 -12.20 -1.19 4.89
CA LEU A 88 -12.28 -2.15 6.00
C LEU A 88 -13.69 -2.24 6.59
N ARG A 89 -14.39 -1.11 6.73
CA ARG A 89 -15.78 -1.09 7.22
C ARG A 89 -16.73 -1.82 6.27
N LEU A 90 -16.54 -1.67 4.95
CA LEU A 90 -17.34 -2.36 3.93
C LEU A 90 -17.07 -3.86 3.92
N GLU A 91 -15.81 -4.27 3.99
CA GLU A 91 -15.40 -5.68 4.05
C GLU A 91 -15.93 -6.37 5.31
N LEU A 92 -15.83 -5.73 6.48
CA LEU A 92 -16.40 -6.23 7.74
C LEU A 92 -17.92 -6.40 7.67
N ARG A 93 -18.64 -5.52 6.94
CA ARG A 93 -20.07 -5.66 6.70
C ARG A 93 -20.38 -6.81 5.75
N ARG A 94 -19.62 -6.96 4.66
CA ARG A 94 -19.76 -8.08 3.70
C ARG A 94 -19.59 -9.43 4.41
N ASN A 95 -18.58 -9.55 5.26
CA ASN A 95 -18.28 -10.79 5.99
C ASN A 95 -19.27 -11.14 7.10
N LYS A 96 -20.10 -10.19 7.57
CA LYS A 96 -21.19 -10.47 8.53
C LYS A 96 -22.48 -10.97 7.86
N ASN A 97 -22.62 -10.76 6.56
CA ASN A 97 -23.83 -11.07 5.80
C ASN A 97 -23.67 -12.31 4.90
N GLY A 98 -22.57 -13.06 5.04
CA GLY A 98 -22.35 -14.38 4.43
C GLY A 98 -22.20 -15.44 5.51
#